data_AF-A0A7L8GED3-F1
#
_entry.id   AF-A0A7L8GED3-F1
#
_cell.length_a   1.000
_cell.length_b   1.000
_cell.length_c   1.000
_cell.angle_alpha   90.00
_cell.angle_beta   90.00
_cell.angle_gamma   90.00
#
_symmetry.space_group_name_H-M   'P 1'
#
loop_
_entity.id
_entity.type
_entity.pdbx_description
1 polymer ?
#
loop_
_entity_poly.entity_id
_entity_poly.type
_entity_poly.pdbx_seq_one_letter_code
_entity_poly.pdbx_strand_id
1 'polypeptide(L)' 'KKKEIEKEKPSPIECGMLPFSTIMIPFSLQFFLISIIFIIFDVEVAIIIPFPIT' A
#
# COMPACT_ATOMS: atom_id res chain seq x y z
N LYS A 1 -11.31 -10.53 -40.75
CA LYS A 1 -10.57 -9.30 -40.39
C LYS A 1 -11.07 -8.80 -39.04
N LYS A 2 -10.23 -9.01 -38.02
CA LYS A 2 -10.10 -8.28 -36.75
C LYS A 2 -11.03 -7.05 -36.59
N LYS A 3 -11.91 -7.11 -35.59
CA LYS A 3 -12.14 -6.00 -34.66
C LYS A 3 -11.73 -6.48 -33.27
N GLU A 4 -10.42 -6.69 -33.11
CA GLU A 4 -9.76 -6.32 -31.85
C GLU A 4 -10.13 -4.86 -31.60
N ILE A 5 -10.99 -4.61 -30.63
CA ILE A 5 -10.91 -3.56 -29.60
C ILE A 5 -11.97 -3.99 -28.57
N GLU A 6 -11.84 -5.19 -28.00
CA GLU A 6 -12.23 -5.33 -26.60
C GLU A 6 -10.97 -4.95 -25.85
N LYS A 7 -10.84 -3.65 -25.59
CA LYS A 7 -9.87 -3.11 -24.64
C LYS A 7 -9.96 -4.03 -23.43
N GLU A 8 -8.90 -4.79 -23.21
CA GLU A 8 -8.65 -5.51 -21.97
C GLU A 8 -8.93 -4.50 -20.86
N LYS A 9 -10.11 -4.60 -20.26
CA LYS A 9 -10.44 -3.79 -19.09
C LYS A 9 -9.32 -4.10 -18.10
N PRO A 10 -8.82 -3.13 -17.32
CA PRO A 10 -7.96 -3.42 -16.19
C PRO A 10 -8.81 -4.12 -15.11
N SER A 11 -9.36 -5.29 -15.43
CA SER A 11 -10.01 -6.18 -14.50
C SER A 11 -8.91 -6.94 -13.76
N PRO A 12 -9.01 -7.07 -12.44
CA PRO A 12 -8.07 -7.87 -11.65
C PRO A 12 -7.90 -9.26 -12.28
N ILE A 13 -6.64 -9.71 -12.43
CA ILE A 13 -6.32 -11.02 -12.99
C ILE A 13 -6.61 -12.07 -11.91
N GLU A 14 -7.88 -12.45 -11.76
CA GLU A 14 -8.31 -13.51 -10.85
C GLU A 14 -8.56 -14.81 -11.62
N CYS A 15 -7.54 -15.41 -12.23
CA CYS A 15 -7.59 -16.80 -12.73
C CYS A 15 -8.88 -17.22 -13.50
N GLY A 16 -9.47 -16.32 -14.31
CA GLY A 16 -10.73 -16.59 -15.03
C GLY A 16 -12.02 -16.58 -14.20
N MET A 17 -11.97 -16.17 -12.93
CA MET A 17 -13.12 -16.02 -12.05
C MET A 17 -13.65 -14.58 -12.07
N LEU A 18 -14.98 -14.43 -12.11
CA LEU A 18 -15.64 -13.12 -11.99
C LEU A 18 -15.40 -12.60 -10.56
N PRO A 19 -14.97 -11.33 -10.36
CA PRO A 19 -14.61 -10.85 -9.04
C PRO A 19 -15.81 -10.92 -8.09
N PHE A 20 -15.78 -11.89 -7.19
CA PHE A 20 -16.77 -12.02 -6.13
C PHE A 20 -16.36 -11.05 -5.03
N SER A 21 -16.98 -9.87 -5.05
CA SER A 21 -16.90 -8.83 -4.01
C SER A 21 -15.67 -7.90 -4.04
N THR A 22 -15.86 -6.75 -3.39
CA THR A 22 -14.86 -5.69 -3.22
C THR A 22 -13.60 -6.26 -2.58
N ILE A 23 -12.43 -5.97 -3.17
CA ILE A 23 -11.09 -6.36 -2.70
C ILE A 23 -10.69 -5.55 -1.44
N MET A 24 -11.60 -5.47 -0.46
CA MET A 24 -11.29 -4.90 0.85
C MET A 24 -10.48 -5.94 1.62
N ILE A 25 -9.17 -5.87 1.44
CA ILE A 25 -8.23 -6.63 2.26
C ILE A 25 -8.34 -6.05 3.67
N PRO A 26 -8.66 -6.87 4.69
CA PRO A 26 -8.72 -6.38 6.06
C PRO A 26 -7.34 -5.83 6.43
N PHE A 27 -7.34 -4.57 6.89
CA PHE A 27 -6.12 -3.89 7.29
C PHE A 27 -5.52 -4.58 8.51
N SER A 28 -4.27 -5.03 8.41
CA SER A 28 -3.58 -5.65 9.54
C SER A 28 -3.08 -4.58 10.50
N LEU A 29 -3.62 -4.61 11.72
CA LEU A 29 -3.21 -3.72 12.82
C LEU A 29 -1.73 -3.87 13.18
N GLN A 30 -1.11 -5.02 12.88
CA GLN A 30 0.32 -5.23 13.14
C GLN A 30 1.17 -4.28 12.30
N PHE A 31 0.85 -4.12 11.01
CA PHE A 31 1.56 -3.18 10.14
C PHE A 31 1.29 -1.72 10.52
N PHE A 32 0.08 -1.42 11.00
CA PHE A 32 -0.27 -0.09 11.50
C PHE A 32 0.60 0.36 12.68
N LEU A 33 0.75 -0.53 13.67
CA LEU A 33 1.55 -0.24 14.86
C LEU A 33 3.02 -0.04 14.51
N ILE A 34 3.55 -0.84 13.57
CA ILE A 34 4.91 -0.65 13.05
C ILE A 34 5.06 0.74 12.41
N SER A 35 4.08 1.19 11.61
CA SER A 35 4.10 2.52 11.00
C SER A 35 4.06 3.65 12.03
N ILE A 36 3.25 3.52 13.09
CA ILE A 36 3.19 4.53 14.17
C ILE A 36 4.53 4.62 14.89
N ILE A 37 5.12 3.48 15.27
CA ILE A 37 6.42 3.44 15.95
C ILE A 37 7.50 4.06 15.06
N PHE A 38 7.51 3.74 13.76
CA PHE A 38 8.44 4.33 12.80
C PHE A 38 8.33 5.86 12.74
N ILE A 39 7.12 6.41 12.68
CA ILE A 39 6.89 7.85 12.64
C ILE A 39 7.42 8.53 13.92
N ILE A 40 7.18 7.95 15.09
CA ILE A 40 7.66 8.51 16.36
C ILE A 40 9.19 8.52 16.37
N PHE A 41 9.83 7.42 15.98
CA PHE A 41 11.29 7.32 15.94
C PHE A 41 11.92 8.26 14.91
N ASP A 42 11.29 8.46 13.75
CA ASP A 42 11.78 9.38 12.71
C ASP A 42 11.83 10.83 13.24
N VAL A 43 10.81 11.25 13.99
CA VAL A 43 10.78 12.57 14.65
C VAL A 43 11.85 12.69 15.74
N GLU A 44 12.06 11.65 16.55
CA GLU A 44 13.12 11.64 17.56
C GLU A 44 14.51 11.80 16.93
N VAL A 45 14.79 11.05 15.86
CA VAL A 45 16.06 11.15 15.12
C VAL A 45 16.24 12.53 14.49
N ALA A 46 15.19 13.12 13.92
CA ALA A 46 15.24 14.47 13.35
C ALA A 46 15.62 15.54 14.39
N ILE A 47 15.24 15.35 15.66
CA ILE A 47 15.60 16.25 16.77
C ILE A 47 17.00 15.95 17.30
N ILE A 48 17.41 14.67 17.37
CA ILE A 48 18.72 14.26 17.88
C ILE A 48 19.85 14.66 16.92
N ILE A 49 19.66 14.55 15.60
CA ILE A 49 20.70 14.86 14.59
C ILE A 49 21.30 16.27 14.71
N PRO A 50 20.53 17.37 14.90
CA PRO A 50 21.11 18.70 15.03
C PRO A 50 21.75 18.96 16.41
N PHE A 51 21.37 18.22 17.46
CA PHE A 51 21.84 18.44 18.83
C PHE A 51 23.37 18.30 19.05
N PRO A 52 24.10 17.35 18.42
CA PRO A 52 25.55 17.28 18.50
C PRO A 52 26.27 18.22 17.51
N ILE A 53 25.54 18.87 16.61
CA ILE A 53 26.11 19.75 15.57
C ILE A 53 26.04 21.23 15.99
N THR A 54 25.12 21.58 16.91
CA THR A 54 25.12 22.82 17.70
C THR A 54 26.03 22.72 18.92
#